data_AF-A0AAQ0EMM0-F1
#
_entry.id   AF-A0AAQ0EMM0-F1
#
_cell.length_a   1.000
_cell.length_b   1.000
_cell.length_c   1.000
_cell.angle_alpha   90.00
_cell.angle_beta   90.00
_cell.angle_gamma   90.00
#
_symmetry.space_group_name_H-M   'P 1'
#
loop_
_entity.id
_entity.type
_entity.pdbx_description
1 polymer ?
#
loop_
_entity_poly.entity_id
_entity_poly.type
_entity_poly.pdbx_seq_one_letter_code
_entity_poly.pdbx_strand_id
1 'polypeptide(L)'
;MKESSLLPLLKKKKGFFLSILDLTQIEASLSSDELAKVLRQKKTLLSCIEKVDQQIKKFRDSFSLALPQEIQEELAEIRSVILRILETDKNNYSIRKTELGTYVKNRHL
;
A
#
# COMPACT_ATOMS: atom_id res chain seq x y z
N MET A 1 -16.93 -16.77 -18.21
CA MET A 1 -16.97 -16.65 -16.74
C MET A 1 -16.54 -15.23 -16.35
N LYS A 2 -17.25 -14.52 -15.47
CA LYS A 2 -16.86 -13.18 -14.99
C LYS A 2 -15.61 -13.19 -14.10
N GLU A 3 -15.19 -14.38 -13.64
CA GLU A 3 -13.95 -14.60 -12.87
C GLU A 3 -12.68 -14.27 -13.66
N SER A 4 -12.70 -14.38 -15.00
CA SER A 4 -11.58 -13.95 -15.85
C SER A 4 -11.31 -12.44 -15.76
N SER A 5 -12.30 -11.65 -15.33
CA SER A 5 -12.16 -10.20 -15.10
C SER A 5 -11.64 -9.87 -13.71
N LEU A 6 -11.70 -10.80 -12.74
CA LEU A 6 -11.22 -10.57 -11.38
C LEU A 6 -9.69 -10.55 -11.32
N LEU A 7 -9.03 -11.53 -11.94
CA LEU A 7 -7.58 -11.65 -11.86
C LEU A 7 -6.82 -10.40 -12.40
N PRO A 8 -7.18 -9.82 -13.57
CA PRO A 8 -6.58 -8.57 -14.03
C PRO A 8 -6.78 -7.40 -13.06
N LEU A 9 -7.94 -7.32 -12.41
CA LEU A 9 -8.23 -6.28 -11.42
C LEU A 9 -7.40 -6.46 -10.14
N LEU A 10 -7.23 -7.70 -9.68
CA LEU A 10 -6.34 -8.01 -8.56
C LEU A 10 -4.88 -7.68 -8.88
N LYS A 11 -4.38 -8.08 -10.05
CA LYS A 11 -3.02 -7.72 -10.51
C LYS A 11 -2.81 -6.21 -10.58
N LYS A 12 -3.81 -5.47 -11.08
CA LYS A 12 -3.79 -4.00 -11.08
C LYS A 12 -3.75 -3.43 -9.65
N LYS A 13 -4.56 -3.98 -8.74
CA LYS A 13 -4.58 -3.60 -7.32
C LYS A 13 -3.23 -3.88 -6.65
N LYS A 14 -2.62 -5.04 -6.91
CA LYS A 14 -1.28 -5.40 -6.45
C LYS A 14 -0.23 -4.39 -6.91
N GLY A 15 -0.27 -4.01 -8.19
CA GLY A 15 0.63 -2.99 -8.75
C GLY A 15 0.58 -1.67 -7.97
N PHE A 16 -0.62 -1.19 -7.63
CA PHE A 16 -0.74 0.03 -6.81
C PHE A 16 -0.18 -0.14 -5.40
N PHE A 17 -0.38 -1.29 -4.76
CA PHE A 17 0.24 -1.54 -3.44
C PHE A 17 1.76 -1.64 -3.52
N LEU A 18 2.33 -2.26 -4.56
CA LEU A 18 3.77 -2.29 -4.76
C LEU A 18 4.33 -0.87 -4.92
N SER A 19 3.69 -0.02 -5.71
CA SER A 19 4.10 1.40 -5.80
C SER A 19 3.98 2.13 -4.45
N ILE A 20 2.97 1.82 -3.64
CA ILE A 20 2.87 2.37 -2.27
C ILE A 20 4.04 1.86 -1.40
N LEU A 21 4.41 0.58 -1.52
CA LEU A 21 5.53 0.01 -0.78
C LEU A 21 6.85 0.69 -1.15
N ASP A 22 7.13 0.86 -2.45
CA ASP A 22 8.34 1.55 -2.92
C ASP A 22 8.44 2.97 -2.35
N LEU A 23 7.32 3.70 -2.39
CA LEU A 23 7.24 5.03 -1.80
C LEU A 23 7.45 5.00 -0.28
N THR A 24 6.87 4.02 0.40
CA THR A 24 6.99 3.88 1.86
C THR A 24 8.41 3.58 2.29
N GLN A 25 9.14 2.75 1.55
CA GLN A 25 10.52 2.38 1.88
C GLN A 25 11.51 3.55 1.89
N ILE A 26 11.21 4.61 1.13
CA ILE A 26 12.09 5.78 1.06
C ILE A 26 11.71 6.90 2.03
N GLU A 27 10.53 6.86 2.66
CA GLU A 27 9.98 7.99 3.43
C GLU A 27 10.88 8.45 4.58
N ALA A 28 11.59 7.54 5.26
CA ALA A 28 12.44 7.89 6.39
C ALA A 28 13.59 8.83 5.99
N SER A 29 14.13 8.70 4.78
CA SER A 29 15.27 9.50 4.31
C SER A 29 14.89 10.81 3.62
N LEU A 30 13.60 11.10 3.46
CA LEU A 30 13.13 12.27 2.73
C LEU A 30 13.07 13.52 3.60
N SER A 31 13.42 14.66 2.99
CA SER A 31 13.11 15.97 3.56
C SER A 31 11.58 16.17 3.68
N SER A 32 11.17 17.16 4.47
CA SER A 32 9.74 17.44 4.69
C SER A 32 8.97 17.74 3.41
N ASP A 33 9.57 18.48 2.46
CA ASP A 33 8.94 18.83 1.19
C ASP A 33 8.80 17.64 0.24
N GLU A 34 9.82 16.77 0.19
CA GLU A 34 9.79 15.52 -0.56
C GLU A 34 8.77 14.55 0.02
N LEU A 35 8.73 14.42 1.36
CA LEU A 35 7.74 13.62 2.05
C LEU A 35 6.32 14.10 1.72
N ALA A 36 6.06 15.41 1.70
CA ALA A 36 4.76 15.95 1.33
C ALA A 36 4.36 15.60 -0.11
N LYS A 37 5.31 15.52 -1.06
CA LYS A 37 5.06 15.04 -2.42
C LYS A 37 4.73 13.54 -2.43
N VAL A 38 5.51 12.73 -1.71
CA VAL A 38 5.29 11.28 -1.60
C VAL A 38 3.93 10.94 -0.96
N LEU A 39 3.55 11.63 0.11
CA LEU A 39 2.25 11.43 0.76
C LEU A 39 1.07 11.76 -0.18
N ARG A 40 1.22 12.80 -1.04
CA ARG A 40 0.22 13.10 -2.08
C ARG A 40 0.14 11.99 -3.13
N GLN A 41 1.29 11.42 -3.54
CA GLN A 41 1.31 10.27 -4.46
C GLN A 41 0.65 9.03 -3.84
N LYS A 42 0.98 8.68 -2.59
CA LYS A 42 0.32 7.58 -1.84
C LYS A 42 -1.19 7.80 -1.78
N LYS A 43 -1.67 9.02 -1.52
CA LYS A 43 -3.11 9.35 -1.51
C LYS A 43 -3.76 9.09 -2.88
N THR A 44 -3.11 9.47 -3.98
CA THR A 44 -3.60 9.19 -5.33
C THR A 44 -3.67 7.69 -5.61
N LEU A 45 -2.63 6.93 -5.23
CA LEU A 45 -2.60 5.47 -5.38
C LEU A 45 -3.69 4.77 -4.58
N LEU A 46 -3.95 5.21 -3.35
CA LEU A 46 -5.06 4.71 -2.53
C LEU A 46 -6.43 4.97 -3.19
N SER A 47 -6.63 6.14 -3.79
CA SER A 47 -7.85 6.42 -4.57
C SER A 47 -7.98 5.50 -5.80
N CYS A 48 -6.86 5.19 -6.47
CA CYS A 48 -6.86 4.21 -7.57
C CYS A 48 -7.23 2.80 -7.10
N ILE A 49 -6.75 2.38 -5.93
CA ILE A 49 -7.13 1.10 -5.29
C ILE A 49 -8.63 1.09 -5.00
N GLU A 50 -9.18 2.16 -4.44
CA GLU A 50 -10.61 2.28 -4.16
C GLU A 50 -11.47 2.14 -5.42
N LYS A 51 -11.04 2.74 -6.54
CA LYS A 51 -11.71 2.57 -7.84
C LYS A 51 -11.67 1.13 -8.35
N VAL A 52 -10.60 0.39 -8.08
CA VAL A 52 -10.52 -1.04 -8.41
C VAL A 52 -11.46 -1.84 -7.50
N ASP A 53 -11.52 -1.52 -6.22
CA ASP A 53 -12.43 -2.18 -5.27
C ASP A 53 -13.91 -1.96 -5.63
N GLN A 54 -14.26 -0.77 -6.10
CA GLN A 54 -15.60 -0.50 -6.63
C GLN A 54 -15.90 -1.33 -7.88
N GLN A 55 -14.92 -1.57 -8.77
CA GLN A 55 -15.10 -2.46 -9.92
C GLN A 55 -15.32 -3.90 -9.46
N ILE A 56 -14.52 -4.40 -8.52
CA ILE A 56 -14.64 -5.75 -7.96
C ILE A 56 -16.01 -5.96 -7.32
N LYS A 57 -16.52 -4.97 -6.58
CA LYS A 57 -17.85 -5.02 -5.96
C LYS A 57 -18.98 -5.28 -6.97
N LYS A 58 -18.87 -4.79 -8.22
CA LYS A 58 -19.93 -4.91 -9.25
C LYS A 58 -20.24 -6.34 -9.67
N PHE A 59 -19.33 -7.27 -9.42
CA PHE A 59 -19.51 -8.68 -9.82
C PHE A 59 -19.29 -9.64 -8.65
N ARG A 60 -19.33 -9.13 -7.40
CA ARG A 60 -19.22 -9.92 -6.17
C ARG A 60 -20.24 -11.06 -6.12
N ASP A 61 -21.48 -10.76 -6.50
CA ASP A 61 -22.58 -11.74 -6.47
C ASP A 61 -22.44 -12.82 -7.54
N SER A 62 -21.46 -12.68 -8.45
CA SER A 62 -21.15 -13.66 -9.50
C SER A 62 -19.97 -14.57 -9.14
N PHE A 63 -19.41 -14.46 -7.92
CA PHE A 63 -18.33 -15.34 -7.48
C PHE A 63 -18.85 -16.71 -7.11
N SER A 64 -18.15 -17.74 -7.59
CA SER A 64 -18.34 -19.11 -7.11
C SER A 64 -17.94 -19.23 -5.63
N LEU A 65 -18.47 -20.26 -4.96
CA LEU A 65 -18.12 -20.57 -3.56
C LEU A 65 -16.62 -20.82 -3.37
N ALA A 66 -15.93 -21.31 -4.41
CA ALA A 66 -14.50 -21.58 -4.40
C ALA A 66 -13.83 -20.81 -5.54
N LEU A 67 -13.06 -19.77 -5.20
CA LEU A 67 -12.30 -19.01 -6.18
C LEU A 67 -11.18 -19.87 -6.80
N PRO A 68 -10.87 -19.69 -8.09
CA PRO A 68 -9.72 -20.34 -8.73
C PRO A 68 -8.41 -20.11 -7.97
N GLN A 69 -7.50 -21.10 -7.99
CA GLN A 69 -6.22 -21.08 -7.28
C GLN A 69 -5.40 -19.81 -7.57
N GLU A 70 -5.30 -19.40 -8.84
CA GLU A 70 -4.57 -18.19 -9.25
C GLU A 70 -5.10 -16.91 -8.58
N ILE A 71 -6.41 -16.83 -8.34
CA ILE A 71 -7.02 -15.69 -7.64
C ILE A 71 -6.67 -15.74 -6.15
N GLN A 72 -6.65 -16.93 -5.54
CA GLN A 72 -6.26 -17.09 -4.15
C GLN A 72 -4.79 -16.71 -3.91
N GLU A 73 -3.90 -17.14 -4.81
CA GLU A 73 -2.47 -16.79 -4.79
C GLU A 73 -2.28 -15.28 -4.91
N GLU A 74 -2.95 -14.64 -5.88
CA GLU A 74 -2.87 -13.20 -6.08
C GLU A 74 -3.40 -12.42 -4.86
N LEU A 75 -4.46 -12.90 -4.20
CA LEU A 75 -4.96 -12.31 -2.94
C LEU A 75 -3.96 -12.47 -1.78
N ALA A 76 -3.30 -13.62 -1.68
CA ALA A 76 -2.28 -13.87 -0.67
C ALA A 76 -1.05 -12.97 -0.88
N GLU A 77 -0.62 -12.77 -2.13
CA GLU A 77 0.46 -11.84 -2.47
C GLU A 77 0.09 -10.39 -2.12
N ILE A 78 -1.12 -9.94 -2.48
CA ILE A 78 -1.60 -8.59 -2.10
C ILE A 78 -1.56 -8.42 -0.58
N ARG A 79 -2.03 -9.41 0.18
CA ARG A 79 -1.98 -9.38 1.65
C ARG A 79 -0.54 -9.28 2.17
N SER A 80 0.38 -10.03 1.59
CA SER A 80 1.81 -9.97 1.94
C SER A 80 2.39 -8.57 1.71
N VAL A 81 2.10 -7.95 0.56
CA VAL A 81 2.54 -6.57 0.26
C VAL A 81 1.96 -5.58 1.27
N ILE A 82 0.68 -5.68 1.63
CA ILE A 82 0.04 -4.81 2.63
C ILE A 82 0.75 -4.93 3.99
N LEU A 83 1.04 -6.16 4.44
CA LEU A 83 1.74 -6.36 5.71
C LEU A 83 3.13 -5.71 5.70
N ARG A 84 3.87 -5.82 4.59
CA ARG A 84 5.17 -5.16 4.42
C ARG A 84 5.06 -3.63 4.46
N ILE A 85 4.01 -3.05 3.86
CA ILE A 85 3.76 -1.60 3.95
C ILE A 85 3.57 -1.19 5.41
N LEU A 86 2.70 -1.89 6.15
CA LEU A 86 2.40 -1.58 7.55
C LEU A 86 3.63 -1.69 8.45
N GLU A 87 4.46 -2.72 8.23
CA GLU A 87 5.72 -2.89 8.95
C GLU A 87 6.72 -1.76 8.63
N THR A 88 6.83 -1.38 7.36
CA THR A 88 7.72 -0.29 6.92
C THR A 88 7.25 1.06 7.48
N ASP A 89 5.95 1.36 7.46
CA ASP A 89 5.38 2.57 8.05
C ASP A 89 5.69 2.64 9.57
N LYS A 90 5.58 1.52 10.29
CA LYS A 90 5.93 1.44 11.72
C LYS A 90 7.42 1.75 11.96
N ASN A 91 8.29 1.25 11.10
CA ASN A 91 9.73 1.51 11.17
C ASN A 91 10.05 2.98 10.87
N ASN A 92 9.46 3.55 9.81
CA ASN A 92 9.61 4.96 9.45
C ASN A 92 9.19 5.89 10.59
N TYR A 93 8.05 5.60 11.22
CA TYR A 93 7.58 6.35 12.38
C TYR A 93 8.59 6.30 13.55
N SER A 94 9.14 5.12 13.83
CA SER A 94 10.10 4.91 14.91
C SER A 94 11.42 5.67 14.66
N ILE A 95 11.91 5.68 13.42
CA ILE A 95 13.09 6.45 13.00
C ILE A 95 12.86 7.95 13.21
N ARG A 96 11.79 8.50 12.62
CA ARG A 96 11.47 9.94 12.72
C ARG A 96 11.21 10.38 14.16
N LYS A 97 10.56 9.56 14.97
CA LYS A 97 10.37 9.83 16.40
C LYS A 97 11.71 9.95 17.14
N THR A 98 12.66 9.07 16.82
CA THR A 98 14.00 9.09 17.42
C THR A 98 14.78 10.32 16.99
N GLU A 99 14.72 10.71 15.72
CA GLU A 99 15.35 11.93 15.20
C GLU A 99 14.82 13.18 15.91
N LEU A 100 13.50 13.31 16.04
CA LEU A 100 12.87 14.43 16.75
C LEU A 100 13.26 14.46 18.24
N GLY A 101 13.29 13.30 18.90
CA GLY A 101 13.75 13.20 20.29
C GLY A 101 15.23 13.55 20.49
N THR A 102 16.07 13.28 19.47
CA THR A 102 17.51 13.60 19.48
C THR A 102 17.74 15.09 19.19
N TYR A 103 16.98 15.68 18.26
CA TYR A 103 17.02 17.12 17.98
C TYR A 103 16.62 17.98 19.19
N VAL A 104 15.63 17.55 19.99
CA VAL A 104 15.25 18.27 21.21
C VAL A 104 16.37 18.26 22.25
N LYS A 105 17.08 17.14 22.41
CA LYS A 105 18.21 17.05 23.36
C LYS A 105 19.41 17.91 22.95
N ASN A 106 19.69 18.01 21.66
CA ASN A 106 20.81 18.79 21.14
C ASN A 106 20.55 20.30 21.06
N ARG A 107 19.31 20.75 21.30
CA ARG A 107 18.95 22.19 21.33
C ARG A 107 19.20 22.87 22.68
N HIS A 108 19.58 22.09 23.69
CA HIS A 108 19.84 22.54 25.06
C HIS A 108 21.34 22.57 25.41
N LEU A 109 22.23 22.54 24.42
CA LEU A 109 23.68 22.68 24.57
C LEU A 109 24.16 23.95 23.87
#